data_AF-A0A7C1LZJ7-F1
#
_entry.id   AF-A0A7C1LZJ7-F1
#
_cell.length_a   1.000
_cell.length_b   1.000
_cell.length_c   1.000
_cell.angle_alpha   90.00
_cell.angle_beta   90.00
_cell.angle_gamma   90.00
#
_symmetry.space_group_name_H-M   'P 1'
#
loop_
_entity.id
_entity.type
_entity.pdbx_description
1 polymer ?
#
loop_
_entity_poly.entity_id
_entity_poly.type
_entity_poly.pdbx_seq_one_letter_code
_entity_poly.pdbx_strand_id
1 'polypeptide(L)'
;MAYNPNVKYWAYPQTESVGEEIFKPTDYYYADFTGSWDSDGDGKWGENSSRNVYGVDEIEWIPEVYVGRFPASNANELEVMVNKTVPYESNPFIGNWMNRMLLTGAISDIVHSEDEAVLTTYIWSNYIPNDMEFTHLPRTVSFFDPPMPPLPNRQEDLSSTNIKTEMDLGYSVAMIASHGFYSYFQDTYGTIFNTSQAGNLNNTNMPFLNSF
;
A
#
# COMPACT_ATOMS: atom_id res chain seq x y z
N MET A 1 -9.35 1.13 18.36
CA MET A 1 -8.02 1.62 17.96
C MET A 1 -6.99 0.70 18.60
N ALA A 2 -5.88 0.44 17.94
CA ALA A 2 -4.78 -0.34 18.50
C ALA A 2 -3.71 0.59 19.09
N TYR A 3 -3.07 0.15 20.17
CA TYR A 3 -1.96 0.80 20.82
C TYR A 3 -0.69 0.58 19.99
N ASN A 4 -0.22 1.67 19.36
CA ASN A 4 0.97 1.67 18.53
C ASN A 4 1.87 2.85 18.90
N PRO A 5 2.69 2.72 19.96
CA PRO A 5 3.56 3.80 20.42
C PRO A 5 4.74 4.05 19.45
N ASN A 6 5.02 3.14 18.52
CA ASN A 6 6.09 3.32 17.53
C ASN A 6 5.81 4.50 16.58
N VAL A 7 4.57 4.98 16.49
CA VAL A 7 4.28 6.18 15.69
C VAL A 7 4.89 7.46 16.28
N LYS A 8 5.28 7.45 17.56
CA LYS A 8 5.87 8.60 18.25
C LYS A 8 7.37 8.77 18.01
N TYR A 9 8.12 7.68 17.81
CA TYR A 9 9.59 7.77 17.77
C TYR A 9 10.17 7.75 16.35
N TRP A 10 9.36 7.46 15.33
CA TRP A 10 9.83 7.27 13.95
C TRP A 10 9.33 8.36 12.98
N ALA A 11 8.32 9.16 13.35
CA ALA A 11 7.83 10.26 12.52
C ALA A 11 7.29 11.43 13.36
N TYR A 12 7.04 12.58 12.73
CA TYR A 12 6.20 13.63 13.32
C TYR A 12 4.81 13.04 13.62
N PRO A 13 4.23 13.22 14.81
CA PRO A 13 2.98 12.55 15.20
C PRO A 13 1.87 12.87 14.20
N GLN A 14 1.43 11.85 13.46
CA GLN A 14 0.21 11.86 12.67
C GLN A 14 -0.94 11.64 13.66
N THR A 15 -1.53 12.74 14.11
CA THR A 15 -2.72 12.68 14.98
C THR A 15 -3.90 12.21 14.16
N GLU A 16 -4.48 11.10 14.59
CA GLU A 16 -5.83 10.77 14.19
C GLU A 16 -6.77 11.77 14.86
N SER A 17 -7.85 12.15 14.18
CA SER A 17 -8.86 13.04 14.79
C SER A 17 -9.57 12.40 16.00
N VAL A 18 -9.37 11.09 16.19
CA VAL A 18 -9.88 10.28 17.29
C VAL A 18 -8.74 9.46 17.90
N GLY A 19 -8.66 9.44 19.23
CA GLY A 19 -7.57 8.78 19.97
C GLY A 19 -6.37 9.68 20.24
N GLU A 20 -5.55 9.27 21.20
CA GLU A 20 -4.26 9.93 21.45
C GLU A 20 -3.25 9.60 20.34
N GLU A 21 -2.13 10.32 20.28
CA GLU A 21 -1.10 10.16 19.22
C GLU A 21 -0.62 8.72 19.01
N ILE A 22 -0.59 7.95 20.10
CA ILE A 22 -0.09 6.57 20.16
C ILE A 22 -1.13 5.52 19.79
N PHE A 23 -2.35 5.92 19.43
CA PHE A 23 -3.39 5.03 18.95
C PHE A 23 -3.57 5.18 17.44
N LYS A 24 -3.86 4.05 16.78
CA LYS A 24 -4.17 4.01 15.34
C LYS A 24 -5.43 3.18 15.08
N PRO A 25 -6.31 3.59 14.16
CA PRO A 25 -7.47 2.79 13.80
C PRO A 25 -7.02 1.46 13.18
N THR A 26 -7.79 0.41 13.42
CA THR A 26 -7.58 -0.90 12.79
C THR A 26 -8.93 -1.60 12.63
N ASP A 27 -9.09 -2.31 11.52
CA ASP A 27 -10.22 -3.23 11.31
C ASP A 27 -9.89 -4.66 11.76
N TYR A 28 -8.65 -4.92 12.13
CA TYR A 28 -8.18 -6.26 12.49
C TYR A 28 -8.87 -6.82 13.74
N TYR A 29 -9.34 -5.95 14.64
CA TYR A 29 -10.17 -6.34 15.80
C TYR A 29 -11.45 -7.08 15.39
N TYR A 30 -12.01 -6.75 14.23
CA TYR A 30 -13.19 -7.44 13.72
C TYR A 30 -12.86 -8.76 13.01
N ALA A 31 -11.58 -9.01 12.74
CA ALA A 31 -11.09 -10.23 12.11
C ALA A 31 -10.61 -11.27 13.13
N ASP A 32 -10.16 -10.82 14.29
CA ASP A 32 -9.64 -11.64 15.39
C ASP A 32 -10.72 -11.84 16.48
N PHE A 33 -11.17 -13.09 16.64
CA PHE A 33 -12.18 -13.48 17.62
C PHE A 33 -11.59 -14.16 18.85
N THR A 34 -10.28 -14.39 18.87
CA THR A 34 -9.61 -15.21 19.90
C THR A 34 -8.61 -14.42 20.74
N GLY A 35 -8.06 -13.33 20.20
CA GLY A 35 -7.26 -12.37 20.94
C GLY A 35 -8.09 -11.64 21.99
N SER A 36 -7.49 -11.44 23.18
CA SER A 36 -8.13 -10.65 24.24
C SER A 36 -8.12 -9.16 23.91
N TRP A 37 -7.14 -8.71 23.12
CA TRP A 37 -6.85 -7.31 22.81
C TRP A 37 -6.61 -6.38 24.00
N ASP A 38 -6.88 -6.78 25.24
CA ASP A 38 -6.59 -6.05 26.47
C ASP A 38 -6.44 -7.12 27.57
N SER A 39 -5.37 -7.90 27.49
CA SER A 39 -5.17 -9.07 28.34
C SER A 39 -4.90 -8.67 29.78
N ASP A 40 -4.23 -7.53 29.99
CA ASP A 40 -3.86 -7.04 31.32
C ASP A 40 -4.81 -5.99 31.91
N GLY A 41 -5.83 -5.58 31.14
CA GLY A 41 -6.96 -4.79 31.60
C GLY A 41 -6.60 -3.33 31.86
N ASP A 42 -5.53 -2.83 31.25
CA ASP A 42 -5.07 -1.45 31.40
C ASP A 42 -5.74 -0.48 30.40
N GLY A 43 -6.52 -1.02 29.45
CA GLY A 43 -7.29 -0.26 28.48
C GLY A 43 -6.49 0.22 27.28
N LYS A 44 -5.26 -0.24 27.07
CA LYS A 44 -4.50 -0.07 25.83
C LYS A 44 -4.69 -1.31 24.97
N TRP A 45 -5.42 -1.16 23.88
CA TRP A 45 -5.86 -2.34 23.14
C TRP A 45 -4.83 -2.77 22.09
N GLY A 46 -4.49 -4.05 22.03
CA GLY A 46 -3.66 -4.63 20.97
C GLY A 46 -2.18 -4.39 21.20
N GLU A 47 -1.73 -4.41 22.45
CA GLU A 47 -0.33 -4.27 22.79
C GLU A 47 0.50 -5.45 22.27
N ASN A 48 1.74 -5.15 21.84
CA ASN A 48 2.71 -6.20 21.57
C ASN A 48 3.36 -6.69 22.88
N SER A 49 4.09 -7.80 22.79
CA SER A 49 4.75 -8.49 23.92
C SER A 49 5.65 -7.62 24.79
N SER A 50 6.15 -6.49 24.29
CA SER A 50 6.98 -5.55 25.06
C SER A 50 6.20 -4.49 25.83
N ARG A 51 4.87 -4.44 25.67
CA ARG A 51 4.03 -3.33 26.15
C ARG A 51 3.02 -3.73 27.23
N ASN A 52 2.68 -5.01 27.36
CA ASN A 52 1.85 -5.54 28.46
C ASN A 52 2.66 -6.34 29.51
N VAL A 53 2.03 -6.66 30.63
CA VAL A 53 2.67 -7.39 31.76
C VAL A 53 2.93 -8.87 31.52
N TYR A 54 2.31 -9.48 30.49
CA TYR A 54 2.39 -10.93 30.24
C TYR A 54 3.49 -11.31 29.26
N GLY A 55 4.11 -10.35 28.58
CA GLY A 55 5.25 -10.63 27.70
C GLY A 55 4.86 -11.37 26.41
N VAL A 56 3.61 -11.26 25.97
CA VAL A 56 3.05 -11.89 24.75
C VAL A 56 2.20 -10.88 24.00
N ASP A 57 2.04 -11.02 22.68
CA ASP A 57 1.13 -10.13 21.94
C ASP A 57 -0.32 -10.34 22.40
N GLU A 58 -1.08 -9.25 22.51
CA GLU A 58 -2.50 -9.32 22.87
C GLU A 58 -3.42 -9.58 21.67
N ILE A 59 -2.89 -9.36 20.47
CA ILE A 59 -3.52 -9.63 19.18
C ILE A 59 -3.15 -11.06 18.77
N GLU A 60 -4.13 -11.86 18.32
CA GLU A 60 -3.84 -13.10 17.59
C GLU A 60 -3.68 -12.77 16.10
N TRP A 61 -2.52 -13.11 15.53
CA TRP A 61 -2.15 -12.73 14.15
C TRP A 61 -2.73 -13.65 13.09
N ILE A 62 -3.54 -14.64 13.49
CA ILE A 62 -4.33 -15.48 12.60
C ILE A 62 -5.78 -14.98 12.64
N PRO A 63 -6.27 -14.31 11.58
CA PRO A 63 -7.66 -13.85 11.56
C PRO A 63 -8.62 -15.04 11.34
N GLU A 64 -9.73 -15.07 12.09
CA GLU A 64 -10.81 -16.03 11.88
C GLU A 64 -11.65 -15.71 10.63
N VAL A 65 -11.73 -14.43 10.26
CA VAL A 65 -12.51 -13.96 9.11
C VAL A 65 -11.78 -12.87 8.31
N TYR A 66 -12.01 -12.84 6.99
CA TYR A 66 -11.55 -11.75 6.15
C TYR A 66 -12.45 -10.52 6.33
N VAL A 67 -11.85 -9.38 6.68
CA VAL A 67 -12.54 -8.10 6.83
C VAL A 67 -12.05 -7.13 5.76
N GLY A 68 -12.99 -6.45 5.10
CA GLY A 68 -12.73 -5.37 4.16
C GLY A 68 -13.67 -4.19 4.39
N ARG A 69 -13.26 -2.99 3.95
CA ARG A 69 -14.01 -1.74 4.17
C ARG A 69 -14.23 -1.01 2.84
N PHE A 70 -15.45 -0.52 2.62
CA PHE A 70 -15.72 0.58 1.69
C PHE A 70 -15.76 1.90 2.49
N PRO A 71 -14.69 2.72 2.47
CA PRO A 71 -14.59 3.92 3.30
C PRO A 71 -15.31 5.12 2.64
N ALA A 72 -16.61 4.98 2.40
CA ALA A 72 -17.42 6.04 1.79
C ALA A 72 -17.97 7.02 2.84
N SER A 73 -17.88 8.32 2.56
CA SER A 73 -18.43 9.38 3.41
C SER A 73 -19.90 9.71 3.07
N ASN A 74 -20.37 9.27 1.90
CA ASN A 74 -21.73 9.49 1.42
C ASN A 74 -22.16 8.40 0.43
N ALA A 75 -23.45 8.37 0.08
CA ALA A 75 -24.03 7.37 -0.80
C ALA A 75 -23.42 7.37 -2.22
N ASN A 76 -23.01 8.54 -2.73
CA ASN A 76 -22.42 8.64 -4.06
C ASN A 76 -21.01 8.01 -4.10
N GLU A 77 -20.19 8.23 -3.08
CA GLU A 77 -18.89 7.55 -2.96
C GLU A 77 -19.04 6.03 -2.84
N LEU A 78 -20.03 5.56 -2.06
CA LEU A 78 -20.32 4.13 -1.93
C LEU A 78 -20.78 3.54 -3.27
N GLU A 79 -21.69 4.24 -3.97
CA GLU A 79 -22.16 3.83 -5.29
C GLU A 79 -21.00 3.71 -6.29
N VAL A 80 -20.04 4.65 -6.27
CA VAL A 80 -18.83 4.55 -7.11
C VAL A 80 -18.04 3.30 -6.77
N MET A 81 -17.80 2.98 -5.49
CA MET A 81 -17.04 1.77 -5.10
C MET A 81 -17.75 0.47 -5.53
N VAL A 82 -19.07 0.39 -5.35
CA VAL A 82 -19.89 -0.76 -5.75
C VAL A 82 -19.91 -0.92 -7.27
N ASN A 83 -20.10 0.18 -8.01
CA ASN A 83 -20.11 0.18 -9.48
C ASN A 83 -18.74 -0.13 -10.10
N LYS A 84 -17.65 -0.04 -9.33
CA LYS A 84 -16.36 -0.56 -9.76
C LYS A 84 -16.22 -2.06 -9.48
N THR A 85 -16.66 -2.49 -8.29
CA THR A 85 -16.48 -3.87 -7.80
C THR A 85 -17.35 -4.86 -8.54
N VAL A 86 -18.67 -4.61 -8.61
CA VAL A 86 -19.63 -5.60 -9.17
C VAL A 86 -19.33 -5.92 -10.65
N PRO A 87 -19.08 -4.94 -11.54
CA PRO A 87 -18.72 -5.28 -12.92
C PRO A 87 -17.36 -5.98 -13.03
N TYR A 88 -16.38 -5.62 -12.18
CA TYR A 88 -15.09 -6.30 -12.17
C TYR A 88 -15.23 -7.81 -11.88
N GLU A 89 -16.14 -8.19 -10.99
CA GLU A 89 -16.36 -9.60 -10.64
C GLU A 89 -17.33 -10.33 -11.58
N SER A 90 -18.39 -9.65 -12.03
CA SER A 90 -19.50 -10.30 -12.73
C SER A 90 -19.44 -10.20 -14.26
N ASN A 91 -18.84 -9.14 -14.81
CA ASN A 91 -18.72 -8.91 -16.25
C ASN A 91 -17.56 -7.95 -16.56
N PRO A 92 -16.31 -8.37 -16.31
CA PRO A 92 -15.18 -7.47 -16.44
C PRO A 92 -14.89 -7.12 -17.90
N PHE A 93 -14.37 -5.92 -18.13
CA PHE A 93 -13.87 -5.52 -19.44
C PHE A 93 -12.59 -6.28 -19.78
N ILE A 94 -12.72 -7.43 -20.44
CA ILE A 94 -11.58 -8.29 -20.80
C ILE A 94 -10.62 -7.57 -21.75
N GLY A 95 -9.33 -7.57 -21.44
CA GLY A 95 -8.28 -7.05 -22.32
C GLY A 95 -6.88 -7.20 -21.73
N ASN A 96 -5.87 -6.83 -22.52
CA ASN A 96 -4.45 -7.03 -22.17
C ASN A 96 -4.04 -6.37 -20.84
N TRP A 97 -4.76 -5.35 -20.37
CA TRP A 97 -4.52 -4.73 -19.07
C TRP A 97 -4.59 -5.72 -17.90
N MET A 98 -5.37 -6.80 -18.04
CA MET A 98 -5.47 -7.88 -17.05
C MET A 98 -4.17 -8.66 -16.87
N ASN A 99 -3.30 -8.65 -17.87
CA ASN A 99 -1.98 -9.29 -17.85
C ASN A 99 -0.86 -8.27 -17.64
N ARG A 100 -1.16 -7.08 -17.10
CA ARG A 100 -0.17 -6.02 -16.88
C ARG A 100 0.00 -5.71 -15.40
N MET A 101 1.25 -5.50 -14.96
CA MET A 101 1.61 -4.98 -13.64
C MET A 101 2.40 -3.66 -13.71
N LEU A 102 2.11 -2.74 -12.81
CA LEU A 102 2.91 -1.52 -12.59
C LEU A 102 3.68 -1.66 -11.29
N LEU A 103 5.00 -1.46 -11.32
CA LEU A 103 5.86 -1.54 -10.14
C LEU A 103 6.58 -0.21 -9.97
N THR A 104 6.40 0.44 -8.83
CA THR A 104 7.08 1.69 -8.49
C THR A 104 7.95 1.46 -7.27
N GLY A 105 9.25 1.76 -7.39
CA GLY A 105 10.21 1.71 -6.29
C GLY A 105 10.86 3.07 -6.12
N ALA A 106 10.52 3.79 -5.06
CA ALA A 106 11.11 5.08 -4.71
C ALA A 106 12.33 4.93 -3.78
N ILE A 107 13.03 6.03 -3.55
CA ILE A 107 14.04 6.11 -2.48
C ILE A 107 13.33 6.59 -1.22
N SER A 108 13.17 5.64 -0.30
CA SER A 108 12.59 5.89 1.02
C SER A 108 13.56 6.74 1.86
N ASP A 109 14.83 6.34 1.97
CA ASP A 109 15.83 7.09 2.73
C ASP A 109 17.23 6.92 2.14
N ILE A 110 17.84 8.04 1.73
CA ILE A 110 19.21 8.07 1.21
C ILE A 110 20.25 7.72 2.28
N VAL A 111 20.03 8.12 3.54
CA VAL A 111 21.00 7.95 4.63
C VAL A 111 21.14 6.49 5.01
N HIS A 112 20.01 5.78 5.09
CA HIS A 112 19.95 4.36 5.42
C HIS A 112 19.98 3.45 4.19
N SER A 113 20.07 4.03 2.99
CA SER A 113 20.05 3.30 1.71
C SER A 113 18.78 2.44 1.55
N GLU A 114 17.64 2.96 2.01
CA GLU A 114 16.33 2.35 1.81
C GLU A 114 15.87 2.66 0.38
N ASP A 115 16.18 1.73 -0.51
CA ASP A 115 15.90 1.82 -1.94
C ASP A 115 14.86 0.76 -2.32
N GLU A 116 13.62 1.20 -2.53
CA GLU A 116 12.50 0.32 -2.85
C GLU A 116 12.56 -0.23 -4.28
N ALA A 117 13.49 0.29 -5.10
CA ALA A 117 13.81 -0.34 -6.38
C ALA A 117 14.41 -1.74 -6.16
N VAL A 118 15.10 -1.98 -5.05
CA VAL A 118 15.63 -3.32 -4.70
C VAL A 118 14.47 -4.30 -4.51
N LEU A 119 13.46 -3.92 -3.72
CA LEU A 119 12.26 -4.73 -3.47
C LEU A 119 11.49 -5.00 -4.77
N THR A 120 11.17 -3.95 -5.51
CA THR A 120 10.41 -4.07 -6.76
C THR A 120 11.16 -4.87 -7.83
N THR A 121 12.50 -4.75 -7.89
CA THR A 121 13.36 -5.57 -8.74
C THR A 121 13.32 -7.04 -8.35
N TYR A 122 13.44 -7.31 -7.05
CA TYR A 122 13.38 -8.66 -6.54
C TYR A 122 12.03 -9.32 -6.85
N ILE A 123 10.93 -8.58 -6.72
CA ILE A 123 9.58 -9.06 -7.05
C ILE A 123 9.47 -9.45 -8.52
N TRP A 124 9.83 -8.55 -9.45
CA TRP A 124 9.68 -8.87 -10.87
C TRP A 124 10.64 -9.95 -11.34
N SER A 125 11.82 -10.05 -10.75
CA SER A 125 12.81 -11.06 -11.14
C SER A 125 12.44 -12.48 -10.70
N ASN A 126 11.62 -12.62 -9.64
CA ASN A 126 11.40 -13.93 -8.99
C ASN A 126 9.94 -14.37 -8.93
N TYR A 127 8.98 -13.45 -8.93
CA TYR A 127 7.59 -13.76 -8.60
C TYR A 127 6.58 -13.36 -9.68
N ILE A 128 6.96 -12.51 -10.63
CA ILE A 128 6.03 -12.14 -11.72
C ILE A 128 5.92 -13.31 -12.70
N PRO A 129 4.71 -13.84 -12.95
CA PRO A 129 4.48 -14.90 -13.92
C PRO A 129 4.90 -14.49 -15.34
N ASN A 130 5.35 -15.46 -16.14
CA ASN A 130 5.82 -15.20 -17.51
C ASN A 130 4.72 -14.71 -18.48
N ASP A 131 3.45 -14.90 -18.12
CA ASP A 131 2.27 -14.42 -18.86
C ASP A 131 1.81 -13.01 -18.42
N MET A 132 2.57 -12.36 -17.52
CA MET A 132 2.37 -10.98 -17.12
C MET A 132 3.46 -10.09 -17.72
N GLU A 133 3.04 -8.96 -18.30
CA GLU A 133 3.94 -7.88 -18.69
C GLU A 133 4.01 -6.85 -17.56
N PHE A 134 5.20 -6.38 -17.19
CA PHE A 134 5.34 -5.33 -16.19
C PHE A 134 6.00 -4.07 -16.75
N THR A 135 5.65 -2.94 -16.15
CA THR A 135 6.37 -1.68 -16.27
C THR A 135 6.96 -1.34 -14.92
N HIS A 136 8.28 -1.17 -14.87
CA HIS A 136 9.03 -0.84 -13.67
C HIS A 136 9.42 0.64 -13.69
N LEU A 137 9.02 1.38 -12.66
CA LEU A 137 9.37 2.76 -12.40
C LEU A 137 10.31 2.85 -11.19
N PRO A 138 11.61 2.50 -11.34
CA PRO A 138 12.57 2.61 -10.25
C PRO A 138 13.12 4.04 -10.14
N ARG A 139 13.46 4.41 -8.91
CA ARG A 139 14.45 5.45 -8.61
C ARG A 139 15.45 4.87 -7.64
N THR A 140 16.74 5.01 -7.93
CA THR A 140 17.79 4.40 -7.12
C THR A 140 18.82 5.41 -6.63
N VAL A 141 19.46 5.06 -5.52
CA VAL A 141 20.73 5.68 -5.12
C VAL A 141 21.89 4.96 -5.80
N SER A 142 23.09 5.56 -5.81
CA SER A 142 24.25 5.03 -6.55
C SER A 142 24.72 3.61 -6.17
N PHE A 143 24.18 3.04 -5.08
CA PHE A 143 24.53 1.70 -4.61
C PHE A 143 23.74 0.58 -5.29
N PHE A 144 22.68 0.90 -6.04
CA PHE A 144 21.87 -0.08 -6.76
C PHE A 144 21.52 0.42 -8.16
N ASP A 145 21.71 -0.46 -9.15
CA ASP A 145 21.30 -0.24 -10.54
C ASP A 145 20.45 -1.45 -10.96
N PRO A 146 19.15 -1.29 -11.21
CA PRO A 146 18.27 -2.39 -11.54
C PRO A 146 18.66 -2.96 -12.92
N PRO A 147 18.72 -4.29 -13.08
CA PRO A 147 19.00 -4.89 -14.37
C PRO A 147 17.87 -4.54 -15.36
N MET A 148 18.24 -4.33 -16.62
CA MET A 148 17.28 -4.08 -17.70
C MET A 148 16.26 -5.22 -17.76
N PRO A 149 14.94 -4.94 -17.67
CA PRO A 149 13.91 -5.96 -17.81
C PRO A 149 13.97 -6.67 -19.16
N PRO A 150 13.72 -7.98 -19.22
CA PRO A 150 13.61 -8.69 -20.50
C PRO A 150 12.35 -8.23 -21.23
N LEU A 151 12.41 -8.16 -22.57
CA LEU A 151 11.24 -7.88 -23.39
C LEU A 151 10.13 -8.93 -23.13
N PRO A 152 8.84 -8.53 -23.15
CA PRO A 152 8.30 -7.21 -23.52
C PRO A 152 8.22 -6.19 -22.37
N ASN A 153 8.78 -6.52 -21.19
CA ASN A 153 8.70 -5.65 -20.01
C ASN A 153 9.45 -4.33 -20.24
N ARG A 154 8.98 -3.28 -19.57
CA ARG A 154 9.52 -1.92 -19.72
C ARG A 154 10.11 -1.42 -18.40
N GLN A 155 11.10 -0.56 -18.52
CA GLN A 155 11.60 0.26 -17.43
C GLN A 155 11.57 1.73 -17.87
N GLU A 156 11.05 2.60 -17.02
CA GLU A 156 11.04 4.06 -17.23
C GLU A 156 11.41 4.77 -15.92
N ASP A 157 11.88 6.01 -16.01
CA ASP A 157 12.24 6.78 -14.81
C ASP A 157 11.01 7.01 -13.93
N LEU A 158 11.15 6.84 -12.61
CA LEU A 158 10.12 7.28 -11.68
C LEU A 158 10.03 8.82 -11.71
N SER A 159 8.84 9.32 -12.04
CA SER A 159 8.45 10.71 -11.87
C SER A 159 6.96 10.79 -11.56
N SER A 160 6.51 11.90 -10.97
CA SER A 160 5.08 12.11 -10.70
C SER A 160 4.23 12.10 -11.97
N THR A 161 4.81 12.51 -13.10
CA THR A 161 4.16 12.44 -14.41
C THR A 161 4.08 11.00 -14.93
N ASN A 162 5.17 10.23 -14.85
CA ASN A 162 5.22 8.88 -15.39
C ASN A 162 4.30 7.94 -14.62
N ILE A 163 4.28 7.99 -13.29
CA ILE A 163 3.38 7.14 -12.51
C ILE A 163 1.91 7.43 -12.80
N LYS A 164 1.52 8.72 -12.93
CA LYS A 164 0.15 9.09 -13.33
C LYS A 164 -0.17 8.57 -14.74
N THR A 165 0.76 8.76 -15.67
CA THR A 165 0.60 8.34 -17.07
C THR A 165 0.40 6.84 -17.16
N GLU A 166 1.21 6.07 -16.44
CA GLU A 166 1.07 4.62 -16.38
C GLU A 166 -0.23 4.19 -15.71
N MET A 167 -0.62 4.80 -14.59
CA MET A 167 -1.92 4.53 -13.96
C MET A 167 -3.09 4.77 -14.95
N ASP A 168 -3.03 5.83 -15.77
CA ASP A 168 -4.03 6.13 -16.81
C ASP A 168 -4.10 5.05 -17.91
N LEU A 169 -3.00 4.36 -18.22
CA LEU A 169 -2.96 3.28 -19.23
C LEU A 169 -3.66 1.99 -18.79
N GLY A 170 -3.83 1.79 -17.49
CA GLY A 170 -4.54 0.64 -16.94
C GLY A 170 -3.70 -0.62 -16.76
N TYR A 171 -3.83 -1.19 -15.57
CA TYR A 171 -3.09 -2.34 -15.07
C TYR A 171 -4.04 -3.24 -14.25
N SER A 172 -3.69 -4.52 -14.10
CA SER A 172 -4.41 -5.44 -13.20
C SER A 172 -3.99 -5.24 -11.75
N VAL A 173 -2.70 -4.98 -11.56
CA VAL A 173 -2.06 -4.76 -10.27
C VAL A 173 -1.10 -3.59 -10.42
N ALA A 174 -1.15 -2.67 -9.47
CA ALA A 174 -0.14 -1.63 -9.30
C ALA A 174 0.48 -1.77 -7.91
N MET A 175 1.78 -1.63 -7.83
CA MET A 175 2.53 -1.67 -6.58
C MET A 175 3.34 -0.39 -6.44
N ILE A 176 3.21 0.27 -5.30
CA ILE A 176 4.00 1.44 -4.95
C ILE A 176 4.74 1.15 -3.65
N ALA A 177 6.05 0.97 -3.74
CA ALA A 177 6.93 0.85 -2.59
C ALA A 177 7.65 2.19 -2.40
N SER A 178 7.33 2.87 -1.29
CA SER A 178 7.82 4.22 -0.97
C SER A 178 7.39 4.62 0.44
N HIS A 179 8.06 5.59 1.07
CA HIS A 179 7.43 6.32 2.17
C HIS A 179 6.09 6.94 1.75
N GLY A 180 5.26 7.22 2.75
CA GLY A 180 3.96 7.82 2.52
C GLY A 180 3.47 8.64 3.69
N PHE A 181 2.52 9.49 3.36
CA PHE A 181 1.62 10.17 4.28
C PHE A 181 0.19 9.79 3.92
N TYR A 182 -0.76 10.07 4.81
CA TYR A 182 -2.18 9.76 4.60
C TYR A 182 -2.78 10.27 3.27
N SER A 183 -2.15 11.26 2.63
CA SER A 183 -2.62 11.86 1.38
C SER A 183 -1.65 11.78 0.19
N TYR A 184 -0.48 11.16 0.34
CA TYR A 184 0.48 11.01 -0.75
C TYR A 184 1.56 9.96 -0.51
N PHE A 185 2.07 9.39 -1.60
CA PHE A 185 3.30 8.64 -1.66
C PHE A 185 4.48 9.58 -1.91
N GLN A 186 5.62 9.31 -1.28
CA GLN A 186 6.77 10.18 -1.23
C GLN A 186 8.06 9.45 -1.58
N ASP A 187 8.85 10.12 -2.41
CA ASP A 187 10.27 9.84 -2.57
C ASP A 187 11.09 10.87 -1.78
N THR A 188 12.36 10.56 -1.48
CA THR A 188 13.27 11.50 -0.84
C THR A 188 13.32 12.88 -1.54
N TYR A 189 13.14 12.93 -2.85
CA TYR A 189 13.14 14.18 -3.63
C TYR A 189 11.76 14.85 -3.76
N GLY A 190 10.70 14.28 -3.18
CA GLY A 190 9.37 14.88 -3.11
C GLY A 190 8.23 13.90 -3.40
N THR A 191 7.02 14.45 -3.47
CA THR A 191 5.80 13.67 -3.74
C THR A 191 5.84 12.99 -5.11
N ILE A 192 5.56 11.68 -5.15
CA ILE A 192 5.45 10.92 -6.40
C ILE A 192 3.99 10.81 -6.85
N PHE A 193 3.05 10.56 -5.94
CA PHE A 193 1.64 10.41 -6.28
C PHE A 193 0.76 10.86 -5.10
N ASN A 194 -0.28 11.66 -5.35
CA ASN A 194 -1.13 12.22 -4.29
C ASN A 194 -2.62 12.07 -4.57
N THR A 195 -3.46 12.38 -3.57
CA THR A 195 -4.93 12.29 -3.67
C THR A 195 -5.54 13.13 -4.79
N SER A 196 -4.95 14.30 -5.11
CA SER A 196 -5.41 15.11 -6.24
C SER A 196 -5.15 14.42 -7.58
N GLN A 197 -3.98 13.78 -7.75
CA GLN A 197 -3.70 12.98 -8.95
C GLN A 197 -4.60 11.76 -9.04
N ALA A 198 -4.82 11.05 -7.92
CA ALA A 198 -5.75 9.92 -7.86
C ALA A 198 -7.17 10.31 -8.28
N GLY A 199 -7.66 11.48 -7.84
CA GLY A 199 -8.96 12.03 -8.24
C GLY A 199 -9.06 12.47 -9.70
N ASN A 200 -7.93 12.59 -10.41
CA ASN A 200 -7.82 13.02 -11.81
C ASN A 200 -7.27 11.91 -12.73
N LEU A 201 -7.32 10.65 -12.29
CA LEU A 201 -7.03 9.52 -13.17
C LEU A 201 -8.18 9.32 -14.17
N ASN A 202 -7.83 8.96 -15.40
CA ASN A 202 -8.74 8.72 -16.50
C ASN A 202 -8.82 7.23 -16.89
N ASN A 203 -8.20 6.33 -16.11
CA ASN A 203 -8.22 4.91 -16.39
C ASN A 203 -9.61 4.31 -16.19
N THR A 204 -10.07 3.57 -17.21
CA THR A 204 -11.25 2.72 -17.09
C THR A 204 -10.90 1.32 -16.58
N ASN A 205 -9.64 0.93 -16.68
CA ASN A 205 -9.09 -0.36 -16.26
C ASN A 205 -8.47 -0.18 -14.87
N MET A 206 -9.09 -0.80 -13.86
CA MET A 206 -8.85 -0.47 -12.46
C MET A 206 -7.93 -1.51 -11.82
N PRO A 207 -6.67 -1.15 -11.47
CA PRO A 207 -5.79 -2.07 -10.79
C PRO A 207 -6.22 -2.27 -9.34
N PHE A 208 -5.87 -3.42 -8.78
CA PHE A 208 -5.64 -3.53 -7.34
C PHE A 208 -4.32 -2.81 -7.01
N LEU A 209 -4.38 -1.85 -6.10
CA LEU A 209 -3.20 -1.12 -5.63
C LEU A 209 -2.69 -1.73 -4.33
N ASN A 210 -1.43 -2.16 -4.33
CA ASN A 210 -0.69 -2.54 -3.13
C ASN A 210 0.35 -1.46 -2.82
N SER A 211 0.48 -1.07 -1.57
CA SER A 211 1.51 -0.12 -1.13
C SER A 211 2.33 -0.68 0.02
N PHE A 212 3.63 -0.40 0.00
CA PHE A 212 4.62 -0.80 1.00
C PHE A 212 5.40 0.42 1.47
#